data_AF-A0A5C8V7N6-F1
#
_entry.id   AF-A0A5C8V7N6-F1
#
_cell.length_a   1.000
_cell.length_b   1.000
_cell.length_c   1.000
_cell.angle_alpha   90.00
_cell.angle_beta   90.00
_cell.angle_gamma   90.00
#
_symmetry.space_group_name_H-M   'P 1'
#
loop_
_entity.id
_entity.type
_entity.pdbx_description
1 polymer ?
#
loop_
_entity_poly.entity_id
_entity_poly.type
_entity_poly.pdbx_seq_one_letter_code
_entity_poly.pdbx_strand_id
1 'polypeptide(L)'
;MSKSQYTLSCYFKLNPESFVKVSDQLEISLPCINCQRDHRTIIFENINEKGICTPRKKCEGFPGKLVSREIIKEADGVKVNYLIEFDYHKFTDLKYNAESNFKFGWARVYFTIKCSECQKEKTISTQENVGRPWDEKCECGNIIFQDYETPFKYQATEK
;
A
#
# COMPACT_ATOMS: atom_id res chain seq x y z
N MET A 1 23.16 -8.33 7.63
CA MET A 1 21.88 -7.90 7.01
C MET A 1 21.71 -6.44 7.33
N SER A 2 21.55 -5.58 6.33
CA SER A 2 21.26 -4.16 6.59
C SER A 2 19.75 -3.97 6.77
N LYS A 3 19.38 -3.01 7.61
CA LYS A 3 17.98 -2.60 7.73
C LYS A 3 17.71 -1.56 6.65
N SER A 4 16.62 -1.72 5.95
CA SER A 4 16.14 -0.74 4.97
C SER A 4 14.85 -0.12 5.45
N GLN A 5 14.65 1.13 5.10
CA GLN A 5 13.42 1.87 5.33
C GLN A 5 12.76 2.22 4.01
N TYR A 6 11.43 2.14 4.02
CA TYR A 6 10.61 2.48 2.88
C TYR A 6 9.42 3.31 3.34
N THR A 7 9.34 4.53 2.81
CA THR A 7 8.23 5.45 3.05
C THR A 7 7.32 5.41 1.84
N LEU A 8 6.05 5.15 2.09
CA LEU A 8 4.97 5.21 1.11
C LEU A 8 4.00 6.31 1.52
N SER A 9 3.82 7.30 0.66
CA SER A 9 2.77 8.30 0.81
C SER A 9 1.67 8.06 -0.22
N CYS A 10 0.42 8.08 0.22
CA CYS A 10 -0.75 7.97 -0.63
C CYS A 10 -1.68 9.16 -0.37
N TYR A 11 -2.11 9.87 -1.41
CA TYR A 11 -3.03 11.00 -1.29
C TYR A 11 -4.35 10.73 -2.00
N PHE A 12 -5.44 10.72 -1.24
CA PHE A 12 -6.79 10.55 -1.77
C PHE A 12 -7.43 11.92 -1.96
N LYS A 13 -7.77 12.26 -3.21
CA LYS A 13 -8.58 13.45 -3.51
C LYS A 13 -10.06 13.11 -3.29
N LEU A 14 -10.59 13.47 -2.13
CA LEU A 14 -11.97 13.18 -1.71
C LEU A 14 -12.41 14.19 -0.65
N ASN A 15 -13.72 14.25 -0.36
CA ASN A 15 -14.22 15.04 0.76
C ASN A 15 -13.72 14.44 2.10
N PRO A 16 -12.91 15.15 2.90
CA PRO A 16 -12.36 14.65 4.17
C PRO A 16 -13.42 14.28 5.22
N GLU A 17 -14.62 14.87 5.12
CA GLU A 17 -15.78 14.56 5.98
C GLU A 17 -16.42 13.21 5.62
N SER A 18 -16.34 12.83 4.34
CA SER A 18 -16.80 11.51 3.87
C SER A 18 -15.80 10.40 4.21
N PHE A 19 -14.55 10.73 4.51
CA PHE A 19 -13.54 9.74 4.89
C PHE A 19 -13.75 9.23 6.32
N VAL A 20 -13.92 7.91 6.44
CA VAL A 20 -14.12 7.24 7.73
C VAL A 20 -12.79 6.77 8.31
N LYS A 21 -12.08 5.89 7.60
CA LYS A 21 -10.82 5.29 8.08
C LYS A 21 -10.00 4.67 6.95
N VAL A 22 -8.73 4.43 7.22
CA VAL A 22 -7.87 3.55 6.42
C VAL A 22 -7.84 2.16 7.07
N SER A 23 -7.87 1.12 6.23
CA SER A 23 -7.74 -0.26 6.68
C SER A 23 -6.34 -0.55 7.22
N ASP A 24 -6.24 -1.45 8.19
CA ASP A 24 -4.96 -1.97 8.70
C ASP A 24 -4.16 -2.72 7.64
N GLN A 25 -4.86 -3.22 6.61
CA GLN A 25 -4.24 -3.86 5.46
C GLN A 25 -3.56 -2.86 4.51
N LEU A 26 -2.27 -3.09 4.27
CA LEU A 26 -1.48 -2.52 3.17
C LEU A 26 -0.92 -3.66 2.32
N GLU A 27 -1.08 -3.57 1.00
CA GLU A 27 -0.34 -4.43 0.07
C GLU A 27 0.71 -3.61 -0.67
N ILE A 28 1.91 -4.15 -0.78
CA ILE A 28 3.02 -3.49 -1.47
C ILE A 28 3.94 -4.50 -2.16
N SER A 29 4.49 -4.11 -3.30
CA SER A 29 5.52 -4.85 -4.00
C SER A 29 6.90 -4.54 -3.41
N LEU A 30 7.53 -5.52 -2.78
CA LEU A 30 8.90 -5.43 -2.26
C LEU A 30 9.67 -6.72 -2.57
N PRO A 31 11.01 -6.66 -2.68
CA PRO A 31 11.83 -7.86 -2.75
C PRO A 31 11.82 -8.60 -1.41
N CYS A 32 11.82 -9.93 -1.47
CA CYS A 32 11.84 -10.78 -0.28
C CYS A 32 13.08 -11.67 -0.27
N ILE A 33 14.02 -11.36 0.63
CA ILE A 33 15.27 -12.11 0.79
C ILE A 33 15.04 -13.57 1.19
N ASN A 34 13.97 -13.87 1.94
CA ASN A 34 13.68 -15.23 2.43
C ASN A 34 13.32 -16.20 1.28
N CYS A 35 12.63 -15.72 0.26
CA CYS A 35 12.31 -16.55 -0.93
C CYS A 35 13.18 -16.23 -2.14
N GLN A 36 14.10 -15.25 -2.03
CA GLN A 36 14.95 -14.75 -3.12
C GLN A 36 14.14 -14.42 -4.39
N ARG A 37 13.04 -13.70 -4.18
CA ARG A 37 12.16 -13.22 -5.26
C ARG A 37 12.03 -11.71 -5.17
N ASP A 38 12.17 -11.05 -6.31
CA ASP A 38 11.79 -9.65 -6.47
C ASP A 38 10.29 -9.50 -6.79
N HIS A 39 9.79 -8.28 -6.66
CA HIS A 39 8.40 -7.88 -6.94
C HIS A 39 7.35 -8.73 -6.25
N ARG A 40 7.58 -9.07 -4.98
CA ARG A 40 6.64 -9.87 -4.18
C ARG A 40 5.59 -8.98 -3.57
N THR A 41 4.33 -9.42 -3.64
CA THR A 41 3.27 -8.80 -2.87
C THR A 41 3.44 -9.16 -1.40
N ILE A 42 3.81 -8.16 -0.62
CA ILE A 42 3.90 -8.19 0.82
C ILE A 42 2.63 -7.58 1.37
N ILE A 43 1.97 -8.30 2.26
CA ILE A 43 0.76 -7.86 2.96
C ILE A 43 1.15 -7.53 4.39
N PHE A 44 0.88 -6.31 4.83
CA PHE A 44 0.92 -5.92 6.23
C PHE A 44 -0.51 -5.82 6.73
N GLU A 45 -0.87 -6.62 7.74
CA GLU A 45 -2.22 -6.64 8.31
C GLU A 45 -2.34 -5.71 9.53
N ASN A 46 -1.24 -5.41 10.22
CA ASN A 46 -1.19 -4.51 11.39
C ASN A 46 0.18 -3.81 11.53
N ILE A 47 0.21 -2.77 12.36
CA ILE A 47 1.46 -2.10 12.78
C ILE A 47 2.25 -3.02 13.73
N ASN A 48 3.57 -3.03 13.58
CA ASN A 48 4.54 -3.82 14.32
C ASN A 48 4.45 -5.34 14.15
N GLU A 49 3.54 -5.84 13.32
CA GLU A 49 3.48 -7.25 12.93
C GLU A 49 4.34 -7.54 11.70
N LYS A 50 4.80 -8.79 11.59
CA LYS A 50 5.59 -9.23 10.44
C LYS A 50 4.75 -9.19 9.17
N GLY A 51 5.34 -8.70 8.09
CA GLY A 51 4.75 -8.77 6.77
C GLY A 51 4.59 -10.20 6.28
N ILE A 52 3.63 -10.39 5.39
CA ILE A 52 3.29 -11.67 4.80
C ILE A 52 3.70 -11.65 3.34
N CYS A 53 4.71 -12.43 2.97
CA CYS A 53 5.11 -12.59 1.57
C CYS A 53 4.19 -13.60 0.87
N THR A 54 3.60 -13.20 -0.27
CA THR A 54 2.67 -14.05 -1.03
C THR A 54 3.28 -14.65 -2.29
N PRO A 55 2.94 -15.90 -2.68
CA PRO A 55 2.04 -16.82 -1.97
C PRO A 55 2.64 -17.36 -0.67
N ARG A 56 1.81 -17.38 0.40
CA ARG A 56 2.21 -17.76 1.78
C ARG A 56 2.89 -19.12 1.87
N LYS A 57 2.48 -20.08 1.02
CA LYS A 57 3.03 -21.45 1.00
C LYS A 57 4.51 -21.54 0.58
N LYS A 58 5.08 -20.48 0.01
CA LYS A 58 6.44 -20.48 -0.57
C LYS A 58 7.44 -19.61 0.20
N CYS A 59 7.06 -19.04 1.35
CA CYS A 59 7.92 -18.14 2.10
C CYS A 59 7.64 -18.27 3.59
N GLU A 60 8.68 -18.31 4.41
CA GLU A 60 8.60 -18.38 5.88
C GLU A 60 8.20 -17.04 6.54
N GLY A 61 7.54 -16.17 5.78
CA GLY A 61 7.23 -14.78 6.16
C GLY A 61 8.19 -13.76 5.56
N PHE A 62 7.78 -12.49 5.56
CA PHE A 62 8.61 -11.37 5.13
C PHE A 62 9.41 -10.84 6.33
N PRO A 63 10.74 -10.64 6.21
CA PRO A 63 11.57 -10.17 7.31
C PRO A 63 11.47 -8.64 7.44
N GLY A 64 10.27 -8.16 7.73
CA GLY A 64 9.99 -6.74 7.88
C GLY A 64 8.60 -6.50 8.43
N LYS A 65 8.30 -5.24 8.76
CA LYS A 65 7.07 -4.83 9.42
C LYS A 65 6.67 -3.43 9.00
N LEU A 66 5.38 -3.15 9.10
CA LEU A 66 4.86 -1.78 9.07
C LEU A 66 5.11 -1.14 10.44
N VAL A 67 5.88 -0.05 10.47
CA VAL A 67 6.28 0.64 11.72
C VAL A 67 5.27 1.69 12.13
N SER A 68 4.76 2.46 11.17
CA SER A 68 3.76 3.49 11.43
C SER A 68 2.85 3.69 10.23
N ARG A 69 1.66 4.20 10.54
CA ARG A 69 0.68 4.69 9.58
C ARG A 69 0.10 5.99 10.14
N GLU A 70 0.40 7.09 9.48
CA GLU A 70 -0.09 8.41 9.81
C GLU A 70 -1.18 8.81 8.82
N ILE A 71 -2.27 9.38 9.30
CA ILE A 71 -3.39 9.86 8.49
C ILE A 71 -3.52 11.36 8.72
N ILE A 72 -3.44 12.14 7.64
CA ILE A 72 -3.55 13.60 7.66
C ILE A 72 -4.77 13.98 6.81
N LYS A 73 -5.75 14.62 7.42
CA LYS A 73 -6.88 15.21 6.70
C LYS A 73 -6.49 16.62 6.27
N GLU A 74 -6.56 16.89 4.97
CA GLU A 74 -6.31 18.19 4.36
C GLU A 74 -7.65 18.78 3.87
N ALA A 75 -7.65 20.00 3.34
CA ALA A 75 -8.91 20.66 2.95
C ALA A 75 -9.63 19.96 1.78
N ASP A 76 -8.87 19.34 0.87
CA ASP A 76 -9.34 18.76 -0.38
C ASP A 76 -9.06 17.25 -0.51
N GLY A 77 -8.60 16.62 0.58
CA GLY A 77 -8.24 15.22 0.55
C GLY A 77 -7.72 14.64 1.86
N VAL A 78 -7.24 13.41 1.76
CA VAL A 78 -6.66 12.68 2.89
C VAL A 78 -5.33 12.07 2.45
N LYS A 79 -4.27 12.40 3.17
CA LYS A 79 -2.94 11.83 2.97
C LYS A 79 -2.69 10.72 3.99
N VAL A 80 -2.08 9.63 3.55
CA VAL A 80 -1.64 8.53 4.41
C VAL A 80 -0.16 8.30 4.19
N ASN A 81 0.62 8.35 5.26
CA ASN A 81 2.05 8.05 5.24
C ASN A 81 2.30 6.73 5.97
N TYR A 82 2.96 5.80 5.31
CA TYR A 82 3.39 4.52 5.86
C TYR A 82 4.91 4.51 5.98
N LEU A 83 5.42 4.01 7.10
CA LEU A 83 6.83 3.68 7.28
C LEU A 83 6.99 2.18 7.42
N ILE A 84 7.79 1.57 6.55
CA ILE A 84 8.07 0.13 6.55
C ILE A 84 9.56 -0.05 6.86
N GLU A 85 9.86 -1.00 7.73
CA GLU A 85 11.23 -1.45 8.02
C GLU A 85 11.38 -2.92 7.67
N PHE A 86 12.45 -3.27 6.97
CA PHE A 86 12.71 -4.65 6.58
C PHE A 86 14.20 -4.92 6.41
N ASP A 87 14.58 -6.18 6.57
CA ASP A 87 15.93 -6.63 6.30
C ASP A 87 16.12 -6.79 4.80
N TYR A 88 17.19 -6.21 4.27
CA TYR A 88 17.50 -6.26 2.85
C TYR A 88 19.00 -6.39 2.61
N HIS A 89 19.33 -7.03 1.51
CA HIS A 89 20.59 -6.94 0.81
C HIS A 89 20.28 -7.32 -0.64
N LYS A 90 21.06 -6.81 -1.59
CA LYS A 90 20.88 -7.19 -2.99
C LYS A 90 21.03 -8.70 -3.17
N PHE A 91 20.13 -9.30 -3.93
CA PHE A 91 20.19 -10.71 -4.34
C PHE A 91 19.77 -10.85 -5.80
N THR A 92 20.03 -12.02 -6.39
CA THR A 92 19.55 -12.35 -7.74
C THR A 92 18.20 -13.06 -7.65
N ASP A 93 17.18 -12.55 -8.33
CA ASP A 93 15.84 -13.16 -8.39
C ASP A 93 15.88 -14.54 -9.05
N LEU A 94 15.37 -15.56 -8.36
CA LEU A 94 15.47 -16.95 -8.79
C LEU A 94 14.64 -17.35 -10.04
N LYS A 95 13.67 -16.55 -10.52
CA LYS A 95 12.95 -16.83 -11.79
C LYS A 95 13.62 -16.12 -12.94
N TYR A 96 13.91 -14.84 -12.73
CA TYR A 96 14.17 -13.90 -13.81
C TYR A 96 15.67 -13.59 -13.93
N ASN A 97 16.49 -14.07 -12.99
CA ASN A 97 17.93 -13.86 -12.96
C ASN A 97 18.31 -12.37 -13.03
N ALA A 98 17.52 -11.53 -12.34
CA ALA A 98 17.68 -10.08 -12.28
C ALA A 98 18.11 -9.66 -10.87
N GLU A 99 18.89 -8.59 -10.75
CA GLU A 99 19.24 -8.03 -9.43
C GLU A 99 18.01 -7.42 -8.77
N SER A 100 17.77 -7.76 -7.50
CA SER A 100 16.64 -7.25 -6.74
C SER A 100 16.70 -5.73 -6.55
N ASN A 101 15.55 -5.07 -6.64
CA ASN A 101 15.45 -3.63 -6.40
C ASN A 101 14.17 -3.26 -5.66
N PHE A 102 14.30 -2.58 -4.52
CA PHE A 102 13.14 -2.11 -3.75
C PHE A 102 12.77 -0.64 -4.03
N LYS A 103 13.48 0.07 -4.91
CA LYS A 103 13.19 1.49 -5.21
C LYS A 103 11.91 1.70 -6.01
N PHE A 104 11.40 0.67 -6.66
CA PHE A 104 10.18 0.71 -7.46
C PHE A 104 9.29 -0.48 -7.12
N GLY A 105 7.99 -0.24 -7.02
CA GLY A 105 7.00 -1.25 -6.76
C GLY A 105 5.62 -0.62 -6.77
N TRP A 106 4.58 -1.46 -6.85
CA TRP A 106 3.21 -1.01 -6.70
C TRP A 106 2.74 -1.13 -5.25
N ALA A 107 1.76 -0.31 -4.87
CA ALA A 107 1.04 -0.47 -3.62
C ALA A 107 -0.47 -0.50 -3.85
N ARG A 108 -1.21 -1.10 -2.92
CA ARG A 108 -2.66 -1.00 -2.80
C ARG A 108 -3.01 -0.64 -1.37
N VAL A 109 -3.80 0.42 -1.23
CA VAL A 109 -4.30 0.92 0.05
C VAL A 109 -5.81 0.81 0.07
N TYR A 110 -6.32 0.29 1.19
CA TYR A 110 -7.74 0.10 1.44
C TYR A 110 -8.25 1.16 2.42
N PHE A 111 -9.43 1.71 2.17
CA PHE A 111 -10.03 2.74 3.00
C PHE A 111 -11.56 2.73 2.89
N THR A 112 -12.21 3.26 3.92
CA THR A 112 -13.67 3.31 4.04
C THR A 112 -14.14 4.75 3.84
N ILE A 113 -15.10 4.92 2.95
CA ILE A 113 -15.77 6.20 2.65
C ILE A 113 -17.25 6.06 2.97
N LYS A 114 -17.82 7.12 3.54
CA LYS A 114 -19.24 7.29 3.75
C LYS A 114 -19.86 8.04 2.57
N CYS A 115 -20.90 7.48 1.96
CA CYS A 115 -21.62 8.16 0.88
C CYS A 115 -22.33 9.42 1.39
N SER A 116 -22.18 10.55 0.70
CA SER A 116 -22.87 11.80 1.04
C SER A 116 -24.40 11.69 0.95
N GLU A 117 -24.91 10.92 -0.02
CA GLU A 117 -26.35 10.82 -0.29
C GLU A 117 -27.07 9.87 0.68
N CYS A 118 -26.63 8.61 0.75
CA CYS A 118 -27.33 7.57 1.52
C CYS A 118 -26.67 7.24 2.86
N GLN A 119 -25.55 7.90 3.20
CA GLN A 119 -24.83 7.76 4.46
C GLN A 119 -24.27 6.36 4.75
N LYS A 120 -24.38 5.41 3.81
CA LYS A 120 -23.77 4.09 3.90
C LYS A 120 -22.26 4.16 3.74
N GLU A 121 -21.55 3.32 4.48
CA GLU A 121 -20.11 3.15 4.37
C GLU A 121 -19.77 2.09 3.31
N LYS A 122 -18.70 2.33 2.55
CA LYS A 122 -18.15 1.37 1.61
C LYS A 122 -16.63 1.35 1.77
N THR A 123 -16.07 0.15 1.94
CA THR A 123 -14.62 -0.05 1.89
C THR A 123 -14.21 -0.30 0.46
N ILE A 124 -13.25 0.47 -0.01
CA ILE A 124 -12.73 0.45 -1.37
C ILE A 124 -11.19 0.41 -1.31
N SER A 125 -10.54 0.31 -2.46
CA SER A 125 -9.08 0.38 -2.55
C SER A 125 -8.63 1.12 -3.80
N THR A 126 -7.49 1.81 -3.70
CA THR A 126 -6.74 2.30 -4.87
C THR A 126 -5.40 1.59 -4.95
N GLN A 127 -4.88 1.44 -6.16
CA GLN A 127 -3.61 0.77 -6.46
C GLN A 127 -2.96 1.39 -7.69
N GLU A 128 -1.65 1.28 -7.85
CA GLU A 128 -0.97 1.83 -9.04
C GLU A 128 -1.34 1.12 -10.33
N ASN A 129 -1.52 -0.20 -10.29
CA ASN A 129 -1.76 -1.07 -11.45
C ASN A 129 -3.24 -1.17 -11.85
N VAL A 130 -4.01 -0.08 -11.72
CA VAL A 130 -5.40 0.03 -12.21
C VAL A 130 -5.47 0.95 -13.42
N GLY A 131 -6.36 0.64 -14.36
CA GLY A 131 -6.69 1.56 -15.45
C GLY A 131 -7.32 2.83 -14.90
N ARG A 132 -6.76 3.99 -15.26
CA ARG A 132 -7.29 5.31 -14.91
C ARG A 132 -7.77 6.03 -16.18
N PRO A 133 -8.81 6.88 -16.10
CA PRO A 133 -9.56 7.23 -14.89
C PRO A 133 -10.51 6.13 -14.45
N TRP A 134 -10.82 6.06 -13.15
CA TRP A 134 -11.89 5.21 -12.67
C TRP A 134 -12.68 5.86 -11.52
N ASP A 135 -13.96 5.52 -11.48
CA ASP A 135 -14.91 6.02 -10.49
C ASP A 135 -15.44 4.85 -9.67
N GLU A 136 -15.58 5.06 -8.37
CA GLU A 136 -16.23 4.12 -7.46
C GLU A 136 -17.61 4.65 -7.09
N LYS A 137 -18.62 3.79 -7.20
CA LYS A 137 -20.02 4.15 -6.94
C LYS A 137 -20.55 3.49 -5.67
N CYS A 138 -21.36 4.23 -4.94
CA CYS A 138 -22.19 3.66 -3.89
C CYS A 138 -23.33 2.83 -4.49
N GLU A 139 -23.96 1.98 -3.67
CA GLU A 139 -25.16 1.22 -4.04
C GLU A 139 -26.32 2.11 -4.48
N CYS A 140 -26.40 3.36 -3.99
CA CYS A 140 -27.42 4.32 -4.44
C CYS A 140 -27.10 4.97 -5.80
N GLY A 141 -25.97 4.61 -6.43
CA GLY A 141 -25.53 5.14 -7.71
C GLY A 141 -24.66 6.40 -7.63
N ASN A 142 -24.58 7.07 -6.49
CA ASN A 142 -23.72 8.24 -6.30
C ASN A 142 -22.23 7.87 -6.40
N ILE A 143 -21.42 8.73 -7.02
CA ILE A 143 -19.96 8.58 -7.08
C ILE A 143 -19.38 8.96 -5.71
N ILE A 144 -18.58 8.08 -5.12
CA ILE A 144 -17.99 8.28 -3.78
C ILE A 144 -16.49 8.46 -3.81
N PHE A 145 -15.83 8.11 -4.91
CA PHE A 145 -14.40 8.27 -5.10
C PHE A 145 -14.06 8.33 -6.58
N GLN A 146 -13.10 9.18 -6.94
CA GLN A 146 -12.59 9.32 -8.30
C GLN A 146 -11.07 9.30 -8.26
N ASP A 147 -10.47 8.53 -9.16
CA ASP A 147 -9.02 8.31 -9.20
C ASP A 147 -8.53 8.51 -10.64
N TYR A 148 -8.09 9.74 -10.90
CA TYR A 148 -7.65 10.19 -12.22
C TYR A 148 -6.14 10.00 -12.45
N GLU A 149 -5.35 10.09 -11.39
CA GLU A 149 -3.88 10.01 -11.40
C GLU A 149 -3.38 9.12 -10.27
N THR A 150 -2.17 8.56 -10.38
CA THR A 150 -1.64 7.73 -9.30
C THR A 150 -1.54 8.53 -7.99
N PRO A 151 -2.15 8.05 -6.89
CA PRO A 151 -2.09 8.77 -5.61
C PRO A 151 -0.78 8.52 -4.85
N PHE A 152 0.13 7.71 -5.39
CA PHE A 152 1.28 7.19 -4.66
C PHE A 152 2.58 7.97 -4.91
N LYS A 153 3.36 8.13 -3.84
CA LYS A 153 4.75 8.63 -3.87
C LYS A 153 5.61 7.74 -2.99
N TYR A 154 6.82 7.45 -3.46
CA TYR A 154 7.72 6.49 -2.84
C TYR A 154 9.04 7.14 -2.46
N GLN A 155 9.57 6.77 -1.30
CA GLN A 155 10.94 7.10 -0.92
C GLN A 155 11.59 5.91 -0.22
N ALA A 156 12.71 5.47 -0.76
CA ALA A 156 13.48 4.33 -0.29
C ALA A 156 14.83 4.80 0.28
N THR A 157 15.19 4.37 1.48
CA THR A 157 16.49 4.65 2.10
C THR A 157 17.12 3.40 2.71
N GLU A 158 18.39 3.16 2.40
CA GLU A 158 19.19 2.14 3.07
C GLU A 158 19.77 2.74 4.36
N LYS A 159 19.70 2.02 5.48
CA LYS A 159 20.35 2.40 6.75
C LYS A 159 21.63 1.60 6.97
#